data_AF-A0A956X718-F1
#
_entry.id   AF-A0A956X718-F1
#
_cell.length_a   1.000
_cell.length_b   1.000
_cell.length_c   1.000
_cell.angle_alpha   90.00
_cell.angle_beta   90.00
_cell.angle_gamma   90.00
#
_symmetry.space_group_name_H-M   'P 1'
#
loop_
_entity.id
_entity.type
_entity.pdbx_description
1 polymer ?
#
loop_
_entity_poly.entity_id
_entity_poly.type
_entity_poly.pdbx_seq_one_letter_code
_entity_poly.pdbx_strand_id
1 'polypeptide(L)'
;MSDEMDYEDLPEDEPSSDFEPVPEKEEPPKFEEMSGMEVSDDDKLWALLAYVLSPLVPVIILLMEDKKQRPFIRAHNAQALAWGLVNVVVGTILSTFLCGIPSLLLWLIGCYWGWQAYQGQMVTIPVITDFVKNQGWA
;
A
#
# COMPACT_ATOMS: atom_id res chain seq x y z
N MET A 1 54.91 -51.60 20.95
CA MET A 1 55.75 -50.42 20.67
C MET A 1 54.89 -49.55 19.78
N SER A 2 54.06 -48.71 20.39
CA SER A 2 53.13 -47.82 19.70
C SER A 2 53.76 -46.45 19.71
N ASP A 3 54.18 -46.02 18.52
CA ASP A 3 54.81 -44.72 18.28
C ASP A 3 53.89 -43.59 18.76
N GLU A 4 54.38 -42.82 19.73
CA GLU A 4 53.78 -41.53 20.11
C GLU A 4 54.04 -40.56 18.96
N MET A 5 52.96 -40.16 18.28
CA MET A 5 52.99 -39.16 17.23
C MET A 5 53.24 -37.80 17.89
N ASP A 6 54.43 -37.23 17.69
CA ASP A 6 54.84 -35.92 18.23
C ASP A 6 53.87 -34.82 17.79
N TYR A 7 53.25 -34.15 18.76
CA TYR A 7 52.27 -33.08 18.57
C TYR A 7 52.90 -31.71 18.26
N GLU A 8 54.19 -31.66 17.92
CA GLU A 8 54.95 -30.40 17.78
C GLU A 8 55.01 -29.83 16.35
N ASP A 9 54.38 -30.47 15.35
CA ASP A 9 54.53 -30.09 13.93
C ASP A 9 53.21 -29.71 13.22
N LEU A 10 52.27 -29.11 13.97
CA LEU A 10 51.11 -28.46 13.35
C LEU A 10 51.49 -27.03 12.94
N PRO A 11 51.32 -26.62 11.68
CA PRO A 11 51.48 -25.22 11.31
C PRO A 11 50.50 -24.40 12.14
N GLU A 12 51.01 -23.42 12.88
CA GLU A 12 50.18 -22.41 13.53
C GLU A 12 49.52 -21.60 12.41
N ASP A 13 48.34 -22.03 11.98
CA ASP A 13 47.46 -21.24 11.12
C ASP A 13 47.11 -19.96 11.90
N GLU A 14 47.91 -18.91 11.69
CA GLU A 14 47.57 -17.58 12.20
C GLU A 14 46.16 -17.24 11.68
N PRO A 15 45.21 -16.90 12.58
CA PRO A 15 43.86 -16.59 12.15
C PRO A 15 43.94 -15.37 11.23
N SER A 16 43.64 -15.59 9.94
CA SER A 16 43.66 -14.56 8.91
C SER A 16 42.91 -13.33 9.40
N SER A 17 43.63 -12.21 9.50
CA SER A 17 43.18 -10.87 9.90
C SER A 17 42.08 -10.27 9.00
N ASP A 18 41.57 -11.01 8.03
CA ASP A 18 40.57 -10.59 7.05
C ASP A 18 39.12 -10.89 7.51
N PHE A 19 38.89 -10.96 8.82
CA PHE A 19 37.53 -10.90 9.33
C PHE A 19 37.07 -9.46 9.19
N GLU A 20 36.47 -9.14 8.04
CA GLU A 20 35.70 -7.91 7.88
C GLU A 20 34.74 -7.78 9.09
N PRO A 21 34.64 -6.60 9.71
CA PRO A 21 33.68 -6.41 10.78
C PRO A 21 32.30 -6.80 10.23
N VAL A 22 31.68 -7.80 10.84
CA VAL A 22 30.33 -8.25 10.53
C VAL A 22 29.48 -6.99 10.39
N PRO A 23 28.80 -6.76 9.24
CA PRO A 23 27.96 -5.59 9.08
C PRO A 23 27.02 -5.55 10.28
N GLU A 24 27.14 -4.46 11.04
CA GLU A 24 26.41 -4.23 12.28
C GLU A 24 24.96 -4.59 12.03
N LYS A 25 24.48 -5.62 12.74
CA LYS A 25 23.12 -6.13 12.61
C LYS A 25 22.19 -4.94 12.63
N GLU A 26 21.52 -4.68 11.51
CA GLU A 26 20.45 -3.70 11.44
C GLU A 26 19.49 -4.02 12.60
N GLU A 27 19.44 -3.13 13.59
CA GLU A 27 18.52 -3.28 14.71
C GLU A 27 17.11 -3.45 14.10
N PRO A 28 16.32 -4.43 14.58
CA PRO A 28 14.96 -4.59 14.08
C PRO A 28 14.26 -3.24 14.21
N PRO A 29 13.57 -2.77 13.15
CA PRO A 29 12.98 -1.43 13.14
C PRO A 29 12.16 -1.25 14.40
N LYS A 30 12.37 -0.12 15.09
CA LYS A 30 11.70 0.19 16.35
C LYS A 30 10.20 -0.02 16.16
N PHE A 31 9.54 -0.60 17.16
CA PHE A 31 8.10 -0.92 17.12
C PHE A 31 7.21 0.28 16.71
N GLU A 32 7.69 1.50 16.90
CA GLU A 32 7.04 2.73 16.44
C GLU A 32 7.03 2.90 14.91
N GLU A 33 8.03 2.43 14.17
CA GLU A 33 8.05 2.42 12.70
C GLU A 33 7.01 1.42 12.12
N MET A 34 6.74 0.31 12.81
CA MET A 34 5.67 -0.62 12.40
C MET A 34 4.28 0.02 12.53
N SER A 35 4.07 0.94 13.46
CA SER A 35 2.77 1.60 13.66
C SER A 35 2.34 2.49 12.48
N GLY A 36 3.29 2.93 11.65
CA GLY A 36 3.03 3.63 10.38
C GLY A 36 2.65 2.69 9.22
N MET A 37 2.94 1.39 9.34
CA MET A 37 2.56 0.35 8.38
C MET A 37 1.24 -0.35 8.74
N GLU A 38 0.83 -0.33 10.01
CA GLU A 38 -0.44 -0.90 10.42
C GLU A 38 -1.62 -0.01 9.99
N VAL A 39 -2.51 -0.58 9.17
CA VAL A 39 -3.73 0.08 8.71
C VAL A 39 -4.70 0.22 9.89
N SER A 40 -4.96 1.46 10.31
CA SER A 40 -5.91 1.76 11.39
C SER A 40 -7.35 1.58 10.93
N ASP A 41 -8.26 1.35 11.87
CA ASP A 41 -9.71 1.29 11.57
C ASP A 41 -10.25 2.62 11.03
N ASP A 42 -9.64 3.74 11.43
CA ASP A 42 -9.95 5.05 10.84
C ASP A 42 -9.50 5.11 9.37
N ASP A 43 -8.31 4.58 9.03
CA ASP A 43 -7.84 4.53 7.64
C ASP A 43 -8.78 3.69 6.75
N LYS A 44 -9.26 2.56 7.27
CA LYS A 44 -10.25 1.69 6.61
C LYS A 44 -11.56 2.42 6.37
N LEU A 45 -12.05 3.15 7.37
CA LEU A 45 -13.27 3.94 7.25
C LEU A 45 -13.11 5.05 6.19
N TRP A 46 -12.01 5.80 6.22
CA TRP A 46 -11.76 6.85 5.22
C TRP A 46 -11.61 6.28 3.81
N ALA A 47 -10.97 5.12 3.65
CA ALA A 47 -10.87 4.46 2.35
C ALA A 47 -12.24 4.01 1.83
N LEU A 48 -13.11 3.44 2.68
CA LEU A 48 -14.49 3.11 2.32
C LEU A 48 -15.25 4.35 1.84
N LEU A 49 -15.20 5.43 2.62
CA LEU A 49 -15.90 6.68 2.30
C LEU A 49 -15.39 7.30 0.99
N ALA A 50 -14.09 7.19 0.72
CA ALA A 50 -13.48 7.67 -0.52
C ALA A 50 -14.14 7.04 -1.74
N TYR A 51 -14.45 5.74 -1.70
CA TYR A 51 -15.13 5.04 -2.79
C TYR A 51 -16.63 5.34 -2.87
N VAL A 52 -17.34 5.23 -1.75
CA VAL A 52 -18.81 5.33 -1.70
C VAL A 52 -19.29 6.73 -2.07
N LEU A 53 -18.54 7.75 -1.65
CA LEU A 53 -18.88 9.17 -1.85
C LEU A 53 -17.91 9.85 -2.81
N SER A 54 -17.30 9.08 -3.72
CA SER A 54 -16.46 9.63 -4.79
C SER A 54 -17.30 10.46 -5.77
N PRO A 55 -16.82 11.63 -6.25
CA PRO A 55 -15.49 12.22 -6.02
C PRO A 55 -15.41 13.20 -4.84
N LEU A 56 -16.50 13.42 -4.10
CA LEU A 56 -16.57 14.43 -3.04
C LEU A 56 -15.61 14.12 -1.87
N VAL A 57 -15.68 12.92 -1.29
CA VAL A 57 -14.80 12.55 -0.17
C VAL A 57 -13.33 12.53 -0.58
N PRO A 58 -12.95 12.01 -1.76
CA PRO A 58 -11.55 12.09 -2.17
C PRO A 58 -10.97 13.50 -2.27
N VAL A 59 -11.78 14.47 -2.72
CA VAL A 59 -11.37 15.89 -2.72
C VAL A 59 -11.18 16.40 -1.28
N ILE A 60 -12.04 16.02 -0.34
CA ILE A 60 -11.88 16.38 1.07
C ILE A 60 -10.59 15.79 1.64
N ILE A 61 -10.31 14.50 1.37
CA ILE A 61 -9.07 13.84 1.80
C ILE A 61 -7.83 14.55 1.25
N LEU A 62 -7.87 15.05 0.00
CA LEU A 62 -6.74 15.81 -0.56
C LEU A 62 -6.44 17.11 0.21
N LEU A 63 -7.44 17.69 0.88
CA LEU A 63 -7.30 18.88 1.72
C LEU A 63 -6.93 18.54 3.18
N MET A 64 -7.00 17.26 3.57
CA MET A 64 -6.65 16.77 4.90
C MET A 64 -5.23 16.17 4.89
N GLU A 65 -4.25 16.94 5.36
CA GLU A 65 -2.85 16.52 5.34
C GLU A 65 -2.60 15.26 6.18
N ASP A 66 -3.28 15.11 7.32
CA ASP A 66 -3.17 13.94 8.19
C ASP A 66 -3.63 12.65 7.49
N LYS A 67 -4.68 12.72 6.66
CA LYS A 67 -5.22 11.56 5.94
C LYS A 67 -4.46 11.27 4.66
N LYS A 68 -4.17 12.30 3.86
CA LYS A 68 -3.50 12.15 2.56
C LYS A 68 -2.09 11.58 2.67
N GLN A 69 -1.41 11.78 3.80
CA GLN A 69 -0.06 11.26 4.01
C GLN A 69 -0.04 9.78 4.42
N ARG A 70 -1.18 9.20 4.83
CA ARG A 70 -1.27 7.78 5.18
C ARG A 70 -1.18 6.93 3.90
N PRO A 71 -0.22 5.98 3.77
CA PRO A 71 -0.02 5.21 2.53
C PRO A 71 -1.28 4.47 2.07
N PHE A 72 -2.01 3.85 3.01
CA PHE A 72 -3.25 3.12 2.73
C PHE A 72 -4.35 4.04 2.19
N ILE A 73 -4.58 5.19 2.83
CA ILE A 73 -5.57 6.16 2.38
C ILE A 73 -5.14 6.75 1.04
N ARG A 74 -3.87 7.14 0.87
CA ARG A 74 -3.35 7.74 -0.36
C ARG A 74 -3.63 6.86 -1.59
N ALA A 75 -3.32 5.56 -1.50
CA ALA A 75 -3.51 4.63 -2.59
C ALA A 75 -5.00 4.48 -2.98
N HIS A 76 -5.87 4.24 -1.99
CA HIS A 76 -7.30 4.10 -2.21
C HIS A 76 -7.95 5.42 -2.65
N ASN A 77 -7.49 6.55 -2.12
CA ASN A 77 -8.00 7.87 -2.44
C ASN A 77 -7.76 8.23 -3.90
N ALA A 78 -6.56 7.97 -4.42
CA ALA A 78 -6.23 8.25 -5.81
C ALA A 78 -7.02 7.35 -6.78
N GLN A 79 -7.15 6.06 -6.45
CA GLN A 79 -8.00 5.11 -7.19
C GLN A 79 -9.47 5.54 -7.17
N ALA A 80 -10.01 5.88 -5.99
CA ALA A 80 -11.38 6.30 -5.81
C ALA A 80 -11.68 7.60 -6.55
N LEU A 81 -10.77 8.58 -6.52
CA LEU A 81 -10.92 9.84 -7.25
C LEU A 81 -10.96 9.61 -8.77
N ALA A 82 -10.05 8.78 -9.30
CA ALA A 82 -10.05 8.41 -10.71
C ALA A 82 -11.36 7.69 -11.10
N TRP A 83 -11.82 6.75 -10.28
CA TRP A 83 -13.11 6.07 -10.50
C TRP A 83 -14.30 7.02 -10.46
N GLY A 84 -14.33 7.94 -9.49
CA GLY A 84 -15.39 8.95 -9.37
C GLY A 84 -15.46 9.84 -10.60
N LEU A 85 -14.30 10.24 -11.14
CA LEU A 85 -14.25 11.00 -12.38
C LEU A 85 -14.80 10.20 -13.57
N VAL A 86 -14.43 8.92 -13.70
CA VAL A 86 -15.00 8.03 -14.72
C VAL A 86 -16.52 7.94 -14.55
N ASN A 87 -17.01 7.76 -13.33
CA ASN A 87 -18.44 7.68 -13.04
C ASN A 87 -19.19 8.98 -13.39
N VAL A 88 -18.61 10.16 -13.11
CA VAL A 88 -19.21 11.46 -13.48
C VAL A 88 -19.23 11.65 -15.00
N VAL A 89 -18.17 11.28 -15.71
CA VAL A 89 -18.09 11.42 -17.17
C VAL A 89 -19.07 10.44 -17.85
N VAL A 90 -19.05 9.18 -17.45
CA VAL A 90 -19.99 8.16 -17.93
C VAL A 90 -21.42 8.58 -17.58
N GLY A 91 -21.64 9.01 -16.34
CA GLY A 91 -22.94 9.43 -15.86
C GLY A 91 -23.50 10.62 -16.64
N THR A 92 -22.71 11.66 -16.91
CA THR A 92 -23.19 12.83 -17.66
C THR A 92 -23.50 12.51 -19.13
N ILE A 93 -22.73 11.62 -19.77
CA ILE A 93 -22.94 11.24 -21.17
C ILE A 93 -24.08 10.22 -21.34
N LEU A 94 -24.10 9.16 -20.52
CA LEU A 94 -25.02 8.03 -20.66
C LEU A 94 -26.33 8.23 -19.88
N SER A 95 -26.36 9.01 -18.79
CA SER A 95 -27.60 9.20 -18.02
C SER A 95 -28.68 9.94 -18.81
N THR A 96 -28.31 10.80 -19.76
CA THR A 96 -29.27 11.49 -20.64
C THR A 96 -30.07 10.51 -21.49
N PHE A 97 -29.51 9.34 -21.82
CA PHE A 97 -30.16 8.32 -22.66
C PHE A 97 -30.72 7.12 -21.86
N LEU A 98 -30.15 6.82 -20.70
CA LEU A 98 -30.44 5.59 -19.93
C LEU A 98 -30.98 5.87 -18.51
N CYS A 99 -31.50 7.08 -18.25
CA CYS A 99 -32.14 7.46 -16.98
C CYS A 99 -31.27 7.22 -15.73
N GLY A 100 -29.95 7.31 -15.86
CA GLY A 100 -29.02 7.18 -14.73
C GLY A 100 -28.72 5.76 -14.24
N ILE A 101 -29.29 4.71 -14.84
CA ILE A 101 -28.99 3.31 -14.48
C ILE A 101 -27.50 2.98 -14.56
N PRO A 102 -26.74 3.40 -15.59
CA PRO A 102 -25.30 3.13 -15.67
C PRO A 102 -24.52 3.72 -14.50
N SER A 103 -24.87 4.95 -14.09
CA SER A 103 -24.25 5.63 -12.95
C SER A 103 -24.47 4.89 -11.63
N LEU A 104 -25.68 4.33 -11.44
CA LEU A 104 -26.01 3.53 -10.27
C LEU A 104 -25.18 2.22 -10.24
N LEU A 105 -25.02 1.56 -11.38
CA LEU A 105 -24.21 0.34 -11.48
C LEU A 105 -22.73 0.61 -11.18
N LEU A 106 -22.16 1.68 -11.73
CA LEU A 106 -20.78 2.08 -11.45
C LEU A 106 -20.59 2.49 -9.98
N TRP A 107 -21.59 3.13 -9.38
CA TRP A 107 -21.59 3.44 -7.95
C TRP A 107 -21.57 2.16 -7.10
N LEU A 108 -22.38 1.16 -7.43
CA LEU A 108 -22.38 -0.14 -6.73
C LEU A 108 -21.02 -0.86 -6.82
N ILE A 109 -20.36 -0.79 -7.97
CA ILE A 109 -19.00 -1.32 -8.14
C ILE A 109 -18.01 -0.57 -7.23
N GLY A 110 -18.12 0.75 -7.16
CA GLY A 110 -17.34 1.56 -6.22
C GLY A 110 -17.58 1.14 -4.77
N CYS A 111 -18.85 0.93 -4.37
CA CYS A 111 -19.20 0.43 -3.03
C CYS A 111 -18.58 -0.93 -2.72
N TYR A 112 -18.51 -1.84 -3.70
CA TYR A 112 -17.84 -3.13 -3.52
C TYR A 112 -16.35 -2.97 -3.21
N TRP A 113 -15.64 -2.11 -3.94
CA TRP A 113 -14.23 -1.81 -3.65
C TRP A 113 -14.04 -1.07 -2.32
N GLY A 114 -14.94 -0.15 -1.99
CA GLY A 114 -14.94 0.49 -0.69
C GLY A 114 -15.09 -0.52 0.45
N TRP A 115 -15.96 -1.52 0.29
CA TRP A 115 -16.10 -2.60 1.27
C TRP A 115 -14.84 -3.46 1.38
N GLN A 116 -14.16 -3.78 0.27
CA GLN A 116 -12.86 -4.47 0.30
C GLN A 116 -11.79 -3.62 1.03
N ALA A 117 -11.73 -2.32 0.77
CA ALA A 117 -10.84 -1.40 1.48
C ALA A 117 -11.18 -1.31 2.98
N TYR A 118 -12.47 -1.38 3.35
CA TYR A 118 -12.89 -1.41 4.75
C TYR A 118 -12.39 -2.65 5.50
N GLN A 119 -12.18 -3.77 4.81
CA GLN A 119 -11.55 -4.97 5.37
C GLN A 119 -10.02 -4.85 5.52
N GLY A 120 -9.45 -3.69 5.19
CA GLY A 120 -8.00 -3.44 5.24
C GLY A 120 -7.24 -4.02 4.04
N GLN A 121 -7.91 -4.42 2.97
CA GLN A 121 -7.27 -4.98 1.78
C GLN A 121 -6.83 -3.87 0.83
N MET A 122 -5.69 -4.06 0.17
CA MET A 122 -5.24 -3.17 -0.92
C MET A 122 -5.99 -3.50 -2.20
N VAL A 123 -6.92 -2.63 -2.58
CA VAL A 123 -7.73 -2.82 -3.78
C VAL A 123 -6.87 -2.62 -5.04
N THR A 124 -7.02 -3.54 -6.00
CA THR A 124 -6.45 -3.41 -7.34
C THR A 124 -7.59 -3.36 -8.35
N ILE A 125 -7.77 -2.19 -8.96
CA ILE A 125 -8.73 -1.94 -10.03
C ILE A 125 -7.96 -2.02 -11.34
N PRO A 126 -8.29 -2.95 -12.25
CA PRO A 126 -7.60 -3.08 -13.53
C PRO A 126 -7.66 -1.76 -14.28
N VAL A 127 -6.56 -1.39 -14.96
CA VAL A 127 -6.36 -0.12 -15.67
C VAL A 127 -6.20 1.10 -14.74
N ILE A 128 -7.05 1.27 -13.74
CA ILE A 128 -7.02 2.45 -12.85
C ILE A 128 -5.85 2.40 -11.88
N THR A 129 -5.61 1.25 -11.24
CA THR A 129 -4.49 1.11 -10.31
C THR A 129 -3.16 1.31 -11.03
N ASP A 130 -3.00 0.79 -12.24
CA ASP A 130 -1.78 0.97 -13.03
C ASP A 130 -1.62 2.42 -13.49
N PHE A 131 -2.71 3.07 -13.92
CA PHE A 131 -2.71 4.50 -14.23
C PHE A 131 -2.25 5.34 -13.04
N VAL A 132 -2.86 5.13 -11.86
CA VAL A 132 -2.55 5.86 -10.63
C VAL A 132 -1.09 5.65 -10.19
N LYS A 133 -0.59 4.41 -10.26
CA LYS A 133 0.81 4.07 -9.96
C LYS A 133 1.77 4.73 -10.94
N ASN A 134 1.47 4.70 -12.24
CA ASN A 134 2.30 5.32 -13.28
C ASN A 134 2.37 6.85 -13.14
N GLN A 135 1.38 7.50 -12.50
CA GLN A 135 1.41 8.93 -12.19
C GLN A 135 2.13 9.25 -10.87
N GLY A 136 2.60 8.25 -10.11
CA GLY A 136 3.24 8.44 -8.80
C GLY A 136 2.27 8.86 -7.69
N TRP A 137 0.96 8.66 -7.89
CA TRP A 137 -0.06 9.03 -6.92
C TRP A 137 -0.23 7.99 -5.81
N ALA A 138 0.10 6.72 -6.10
CA ALA A 138 0.09 5.58 -5.19
C ALA A 138 1.35 4.74 -5.37
#